data_AF-A0A653K3A4-F1
#
_entry.id   AF-A0A653K3A4-F1
#
_cell.length_a   1.000
_cell.length_b   1.000
_cell.length_c   1.000
_cell.angle_alpha   90.00
_cell.angle_beta   90.00
_cell.angle_gamma   90.00
#
_symmetry.space_group_name_H-M   'P 1'
#
loop_
_entity.id
_entity.type
_entity.pdbx_description
1 polymer ?
#
loop_
_entity_poly.entity_id
_entity_poly.type
_entity_poly.pdbx_seq_one_letter_code
_entity_poly.pdbx_strand_id
1 'polypeptide(L)' 'MIYVALALIGVLSGLISGVIGTGSSIILLPILAYIFGAKLAVPIMAIASIMGNISRVVICRKAINIKAFLYLSV' A
#
# COMPACT_ATOMS: atom_id res chain seq x y z
N MET A 1 -24.91 -7.60 0.41
CA MET A 1 -24.68 -6.64 -0.68
C MET A 1 -23.50 -5.71 -0.39
N ILE A 2 -23.52 -4.98 0.74
CA ILE A 2 -22.43 -4.06 1.12
C ILE A 2 -21.05 -4.73 1.27
N TYR A 3 -20.98 -5.95 1.81
CA TYR A 3 -19.73 -6.67 2.05
C TYR A 3 -19.05 -7.16 0.76
N VAL A 4 -19.83 -7.51 -0.26
CA VAL A 4 -19.31 -7.94 -1.57
C VAL A 4 -18.72 -6.74 -2.32
N ALA A 5 -19.38 -5.58 -2.24
CA ALA A 5 -18.85 -4.33 -2.77
C ALA A 5 -17.55 -3.92 -2.06
N LEU A 6 -17.48 -4.04 -0.74
CA LEU A 6 -16.26 -3.79 0.03
C LEU A 6 -15.11 -4.74 -0.36
N ALA A 7 -15.40 -6.02 -0.57
CA ALA A 7 -14.40 -6.98 -1.02
C ALA A 7 -13.84 -6.64 -2.41
N LEU A 8 -14.72 -6.32 -3.38
CA LEU A 8 -14.32 -5.92 -4.73
C LEU A 8 -13.49 -4.63 -4.74
N ILE A 9 -13.93 -3.62 -3.99
CA ILE A 9 -13.22 -2.34 -3.87
C ILE A 9 -11.87 -2.55 -3.18
N GLY A 10 -11.79 -3.40 -2.16
CA GLY A 10 -10.54 -3.76 -1.49
C GLY A 10 -9.53 -4.45 -2.42
N VAL A 11 -10.00 -5.37 -3.26
CA VAL A 11 -9.15 -6.06 -4.26
C VAL A 11 -8.67 -5.08 -5.33
N LEU A 12 -9.56 -4.25 -5.89
CA LEU A 12 -9.21 -3.24 -6.90
C LEU A 12 -8.24 -2.20 -6.34
N SER A 13 -8.49 -1.71 -5.12
CA SER A 13 -7.60 -0.79 -4.40
C SER A 13 -6.23 -1.43 -4.15
N GLY A 14 -6.18 -2.70 -3.75
CA GLY A 14 -4.95 -3.46 -3.56
C GLY A 14 -4.13 -3.60 -4.84
N LEU A 15 -4.79 -3.88 -5.97
CA LEU A 15 -4.15 -3.95 -7.29
C LEU A 15 -3.56 -2.59 -7.71
N ILE A 16 -4.35 -1.51 -7.59
CA ILE A 16 -3.93 -0.15 -7.91
C ILE A 16 -2.76 0.28 -7.01
N SER A 17 -2.79 -0.11 -5.73
CA SER A 17 -1.70 0.13 -4.79
C SER A 17 -0.43 -0.65 -5.14
N GLY A 18 -0.56 -1.87 -5.65
CA GLY A 18 0.56 -2.68 -6.10
C GLY A 18 1.30 -2.05 -7.30
N VAL A 19 0.58 -1.42 -8.22
CA VAL A 19 1.17 -0.81 -9.44
C VAL A 19 1.83 0.54 -9.16
N ILE A 20 1.21 1.41 -8.36
CA ILE A 20 1.70 2.79 -8.14
C ILE A 20 2.72 2.84 -7.00
N GLY A 21 2.65 1.89 -6.06
CA GLY A 21 3.62 1.66 -5.01
C GLY A 21 3.63 2.71 -3.87
N THR A 22 3.75 4.01 -4.15
CA THR A 22 3.76 5.12 -3.14
C THR A 22 2.50 6.00 -3.22
N GLY A 23 1.77 5.96 -4.34
CA GLY A 23 0.61 6.83 -4.58
C GLY A 23 -0.71 6.34 -3.99
N SER A 24 -0.80 5.09 -3.52
CA SER A 24 -2.05 4.58 -2.96
C SER A 24 -2.45 5.29 -1.69
N SER A 25 -1.53 5.53 -0.77
CA SER A 25 -1.84 6.27 0.47
C SER A 25 -2.36 7.68 0.17
N ILE A 26 -1.78 8.37 -0.81
CA ILE A 26 -2.17 9.75 -1.18
C ILE A 26 -3.57 9.78 -1.81
N ILE A 27 -3.90 8.80 -2.65
CA ILE A 27 -5.19 8.71 -3.35
C ILE A 27 -6.28 8.09 -2.44
N LEU A 28 -5.91 7.14 -1.59
CA LEU A 28 -6.83 6.38 -0.76
C LEU A 28 -7.27 7.17 0.47
N LEU A 29 -6.42 8.04 1.02
CA LEU A 29 -6.77 8.86 2.19
C LEU A 29 -8.05 9.71 2.00
N PRO A 30 -8.23 10.48 0.91
CA PRO A 30 -9.47 11.26 0.69
C PRO A 30 -10.69 10.37 0.45
N ILE A 31 -10.58 9.28 -0.31
CA ILE A 31 -11.68 8.31 -0.51
C ILE A 31 -12.10 7.66 0.81
N LEU A 32 -11.12 7.26 1.62
CA LEU A 32 -11.36 6.52 2.84
C LEU A 32 -11.86 7.43 3.97
N ALA A 33 -11.37 8.68 4.02
CA ALA A 33 -11.90 9.70 4.91
C ALA A 33 -13.35 10.08 4.55
N TYR A 34 -13.71 10.08 3.26
CA TYR A 34 -15.08 10.31 2.81
C TYR A 34 -16.03 9.17 3.22
N ILE A 35 -15.59 7.91 3.13
CA ILE A 35 -16.45 6.74 3.41
C ILE A 35 -16.51 6.38 4.91
N PHE A 36 -15.37 6.40 5.60
CA PHE A 36 -15.24 5.89 6.98
C PHE A 36 -14.96 6.98 8.02
N GLY A 37 -14.77 8.23 7.58
CA GLY A 37 -14.31 9.31 8.44
C GLY A 37 -12.81 9.25 8.74
N ALA A 38 -12.21 10.40 9.03
CA ALA A 38 -10.76 10.52 9.25
C ALA A 38 -10.22 9.59 10.35
N LYS A 39 -11.03 9.32 11.40
CA LYS A 39 -10.64 8.49 12.55
C LYS A 39 -10.34 7.03 12.17
N LEU A 40 -11.09 6.47 11.22
CA LEU A 40 -10.90 5.09 10.75
C LEU A 40 -10.01 5.03 9.50
N ALA A 41 -9.95 6.09 8.70
CA ALA A 41 -9.14 6.13 7.49
C ALA A 41 -7.62 6.02 7.78
N VAL A 42 -7.14 6.72 8.81
CA VAL A 42 -5.71 6.74 9.19
C VAL A 42 -5.16 5.33 9.52
N PRO A 43 -5.76 4.55 10.43
CA PRO A 43 -5.24 3.22 10.76
C PRO A 43 -5.34 2.22 9.60
N ILE A 44 -6.41 2.28 8.79
CA ILE A 44 -6.55 1.42 7.61
C ILE A 44 -5.44 1.73 6.60
N MET A 45 -5.13 3.02 6.39
CA MET A 45 -4.04 3.43 5.52
C MET A 45 -2.67 3.00 6.04
N ALA A 46 -2.44 3.04 7.35
CA ALA A 46 -1.20 2.56 7.96
C ALA A 46 -0.96 1.08 7.65
N ILE A 47 -1.99 0.24 7.79
CA ILE A 47 -1.91 -1.19 7.47
C ILE A 47 -1.67 -1.41 5.97
N ALA A 48 -2.37 -0.67 5.12
CA ALA A 48 -2.20 -0.75 3.66
C ALA A 48 -0.78 -0.35 3.22
N SER A 49 -0.23 0.71 3.80
CA SER A 49 1.15 1.19 3.59
C SER A 49 2.19 0.13 3.96
N ILE A 50 2.04 -0.51 5.13
CA ILE A 50 2.92 -1.59 5.57
C ILE A 50 2.87 -2.75 4.58
N MET A 51 1.67 -3.18 4.18
CA MET A 51 1.49 -4.28 3.24
C MET A 51 2.10 -3.97 1.87
N GLY A 52 1.95 -2.72 1.39
CA GLY A 52 2.53 -2.25 0.14
C GLY A 52 4.07 -2.26 0.16
N ASN A 53 4.68 -1.81 1.25
CA ASN A 53 6.13 -1.84 1.42
C ASN A 53 6.67 -3.27 1.52
N ILE A 54 5.99 -4.17 2.24
CA ILE A 54 6.35 -5.60 2.29
C ILE A 54 6.31 -6.20 0.89
N SER A 55 5.24 -5.94 0.13
CA SER A 55 5.09 -6.46 -1.23
C SER A 55 6.22 -6.02 -2.16
N ARG A 56 6.69 -4.76 -2.02
CA ARG A 56 7.87 -4.25 -2.76
C ARG A 56 9.17 -4.93 -2.35
N VAL A 57 9.42 -5.12 -1.05
CA VAL A 57 10.60 -5.85 -0.57
C VAL A 57 10.59 -7.27 -1.12
N VAL A 58 9.43 -7.93 -1.09
CA VAL A 58 9.25 -9.28 -1.63
C VAL A 58 9.47 -9.28 -3.15
N ILE A 59 8.80 -8.45 -3.93
CA ILE A 59 8.92 -8.43 -5.40
C ILE A 59 10.33 -8.03 -5.85
N CYS A 60 10.89 -6.98 -5.27
CA CYS A 60 12.19 -6.45 -5.65
C CYS A 60 13.37 -7.17 -5.00
N ARG A 61 13.15 -8.22 -4.18
CA ARG A 61 14.23 -8.98 -3.50
C ARG A 61 15.33 -9.47 -4.44
N LYS A 62 14.99 -9.79 -5.69
CA LYS A 62 15.95 -10.26 -6.70
C LYS A 62 16.72 -9.13 -7.39
N ALA A 63 16.20 -7.90 -7.36
CA ALA A 63 16.85 -6.74 -7.97
C ALA A 63 17.81 -6.02 -7.00
N ILE A 64 17.80 -6.39 -5.71
CA ILE A 64 18.68 -5.77 -4.70
C ILE A 64 20.08 -6.35 -4.82
N ASN A 65 21.01 -5.53 -5.32
CA ASN A 65 22.43 -5.86 -5.31
C ASN A 65 23.02 -5.53 -3.94
N ILE A 66 23.11 -6.53 -3.08
CA ILE A 66 23.53 -6.39 -1.67
C ILE A 66 24.94 -5.78 -1.55
N LYS A 67 25.83 -6.02 -2.52
CA LYS A 67 27.16 -5.40 -2.53
C LYS A 67 27.07 -3.88 -2.70
N ALA A 68 26.28 -3.40 -3.67
CA ALA A 68 26.09 -1.96 -3.88
C ALA A 68 25.44 -1.28 -2.68
N PHE A 69 24.53 -1.98 -1.99
CA PHE A 69 23.91 -1.48 -0.76
C PHE A 69 24.94 -1.29 0.37
N LEU A 70 25.81 -2.29 0.60
CA LEU A 70 26.82 -2.25 1.66
C LEU A 70 27.89 -1.17 1.44
N TYR A 71 28.28 -0.92 0.19
CA TYR A 71 29.27 0.11 -0.14
C TYR A 71 28.76 1.54 0.03
N LEU A 72 27.45 1.78 -0.11
CA LEU A 72 26.85 3.10 0.05
C LEU A 72 26.45 3.40 1.51
N SER A 73 26.27 2.36 2.32
CA SER A 73 25.88 2.46 3.73
C SER A 73 27.03 2.69 4.71
N VAL A 74 28.26 2.89 4.21
CA VAL A 74 29.47 3.31 4.94
C VAL A 74 29.80 4.73 4.55
#